data_AF-A0A0F9UIS2-F1
#
_entry.id   AF-A0A0F9UIS2-F1
#
_cell.length_a   1.000
_cell.length_b   1.000
_cell.length_c   1.000
_cell.angle_alpha   90.00
_cell.angle_beta   90.00
_cell.angle_gamma   90.00
#
_symmetry.space_group_name_H-M   'P 1'
#
loop_
_entity.id
_entity.type
_entity.pdbx_description
1 polymer ?
#
loop_
_entity_poly.entity_id
_entity_poly.type
_entity_poly.pdbx_seq_one_letter_code
_entity_poly.pdbx_strand_id
1 'polypeptide(L)' 'MQVGFYFDQARCAGCNTCRVACKDWHDQPSGSASWMRINYQEEGPFPNVFASYLISNCYHCEEPVCSFICPN' A
#
# COMPACT_ATOMS: atom_id res chain seq x y z
N MET A 1 -3.11 -0.46 24.59
CA MET A 1 -3.67 -1.51 23.72
C MET A 1 -3.08 -1.32 22.34
N GLN A 2 -2.52 -2.37 21.74
CA GLN A 2 -1.96 -2.33 20.38
C GLN A 2 -3.00 -2.84 19.38
N VAL A 3 -3.06 -2.24 18.20
CA VAL A 3 -3.93 -2.66 17.09
C VAL A 3 -3.07 -2.99 15.88
N GLY A 4 -3.52 -3.94 15.05
CA GLY A 4 -2.82 -4.38 13.86
C GLY A 4 -3.74 -4.42 12.65
N PHE A 5 -3.13 -4.36 11.47
CA PHE A 5 -3.83 -4.48 10.19
C PHE A 5 -3.40 -5.78 9.51
N TYR A 6 -4.37 -6.64 9.19
CA TYR A 6 -4.16 -7.87 8.44
C TYR A 6 -4.74 -7.73 7.03
N PHE A 7 -3.95 -8.12 6.03
CA PHE A 7 -4.34 -8.08 4.63
C PHE A 7 -3.88 -9.34 3.91
N ASP A 8 -4.81 -10.00 3.21
CA ASP A 8 -4.50 -11.17 2.38
C ASP A 8 -4.08 -10.72 0.97
N GLN A 9 -2.77 -10.78 0.74
CA GLN A 9 -2.15 -10.34 -0.51
C GLN A 9 -2.50 -11.24 -1.72
N ALA A 10 -2.83 -12.52 -1.49
CA ALA A 10 -3.14 -13.44 -2.57
C ALA A 10 -4.49 -13.14 -3.25
N ARG A 11 -5.34 -12.33 -2.61
CA ARG A 11 -6.68 -11.97 -3.10
C ARG A 11 -6.75 -10.59 -3.74
N CYS A 12 -5.64 -9.86 -3.81
CA CYS A 12 -5.64 -8.52 -4.37
C CYS A 12 -5.83 -8.56 -5.90
N ALA A 13 -6.88 -7.91 -6.40
CA ALA A 13 -7.16 -7.80 -7.84
C ALA A 13 -6.77 -6.43 -8.43
N GLY A 14 -6.01 -5.60 -7.70
CA GLY A 14 -5.57 -4.29 -8.21
C GLY A 14 -6.69 -3.27 -8.43
N CYS A 15 -7.83 -3.38 -7.74
CA CYS A 15 -9.02 -2.55 -7.98
C CYS A 15 -8.88 -1.06 -7.58
N ASN A 16 -7.82 -0.69 -6.85
CA ASN A 16 -7.59 0.67 -6.35
C ASN A 16 -8.60 1.23 -5.34
N THR A 17 -9.60 0.45 -4.88
CA THR A 17 -10.61 0.93 -3.94
C THR A 17 -10.02 1.37 -2.60
N CYS A 18 -9.07 0.63 -2.05
CA CYS A 18 -8.39 1.01 -0.79
C CYS A 18 -7.63 2.35 -0.91
N ARG A 19 -7.06 2.64 -2.08
CA ARG A 19 -6.40 3.91 -2.38
C ARG A 19 -7.40 5.06 -2.40
N VAL A 20 -8.53 4.88 -3.07
CA VAL A 20 -9.58 5.90 -3.15
C VAL A 20 -10.19 6.15 -1.78
N ALA A 21 -10.55 5.09 -1.05
CA ALA A 21 -11.13 5.19 0.29
C ALA A 21 -10.24 5.95 1.27
N CYS A 22 -8.92 5.71 1.26
CA CYS A 22 -7.99 6.46 2.09
C CYS A 22 -7.92 7.95 1.71
N LYS A 23 -7.98 8.28 0.42
CA LYS A 23 -7.96 9.67 -0.02
C LYS A 23 -9.24 10.40 0.38
N ASP A 24 -10.38 9.75 0.19
CA ASP A 24 -11.71 10.26 0.53
C ASP A 24 -11.84 10.50 2.05
N TRP A 25 -11.50 9.48 2.86
CA TRP A 25 -11.61 9.58 4.32
C TRP A 25 -10.72 10.66 4.96
N HIS A 26 -9.58 10.97 4.33
CA HIS A 26 -8.60 11.91 4.87
C HIS A 26 -8.56 13.25 4.12
N ASP A 27 -9.54 13.53 3.25
CA ASP A 27 -9.56 14.73 2.40
C ASP A 27 -8.21 14.99 1.71
N GLN A 28 -7.54 13.90 1.30
CA GLN A 28 -6.17 13.97 0.85
C GLN A 28 -6.11 14.79 -0.46
N PRO A 29 -5.27 15.84 -0.55
CA PRO A 29 -5.23 16.70 -1.71
C PRO A 29 -5.04 15.92 -3.02
N SER A 30 -5.69 16.41 -4.08
CA SER A 30 -5.47 15.92 -5.43
C SER A 30 -4.00 16.07 -5.80
N GLY A 31 -3.39 15.02 -6.34
CA GLY A 31 -1.99 15.04 -6.74
C GLY A 31 -1.34 13.66 -6.64
N SER A 32 -0.01 13.67 -6.70
CA SER A 32 0.83 12.46 -6.64
C SER A 32 0.89 11.83 -5.25
N ALA A 33 0.54 12.57 -4.19
CA ALA A 33 0.47 12.03 -2.85
C ALA A 33 -0.52 10.84 -2.78
N SER A 34 -0.10 9.76 -2.12
CA SER A 34 -0.93 8.58 -1.89
C SER A 34 -0.36 7.81 -0.70
N TRP A 35 -1.09 7.80 0.42
CA TRP A 35 -0.65 7.05 1.62
C TRP A 35 -0.86 5.54 1.46
N MET A 36 -1.93 5.15 0.78
CA MET A 36 -2.14 3.78 0.28
C MET A 36 -1.57 3.67 -1.14
N ARG A 37 -0.61 2.78 -1.36
CA ARG A 37 0.00 2.52 -2.67
C ARG A 37 -0.28 1.09 -3.11
N ILE A 38 -0.34 0.88 -4.42
CA ILE A 38 -0.51 -0.44 -5.04
C ILE A 38 0.56 -0.55 -6.11
N ASN A 39 1.52 -1.43 -5.88
CA ASN A 39 2.62 -1.70 -6.78
C ASN A 39 2.23 -2.85 -7.70
N TYR A 40 2.34 -2.63 -9.00
CA TYR A 40 2.08 -3.65 -10.00
C TYR A 40 3.38 -4.36 -10.35
N GLN A 41 3.33 -5.70 -10.43
CA GLN A 41 4.46 -6.51 -10.84
C GLN A 41 4.01 -7.55 -11.85
N GLU A 42 4.74 -7.67 -12.94
CA GLU A 42 4.62 -8.77 -13.91
C GLU A 42 5.84 -9.66 -13.84
N GLU A 43 5.62 -10.97 -13.99
CA GLU A 43 6.66 -11.98 -14.04
C GLU A 43 6.36 -13.00 -15.15
N GLY A 44 7.41 -13.58 -15.72
CA GLY A 44 7.32 -14.62 -16.74
C GLY A 44 7.20 -14.09 -18.18
N PRO A 45 7.59 -14.91 -19.19
CA PRO A 45 7.50 -14.53 -20.60
C PRO A 45 6.12 -14.85 -21.18
N PHE A 46 5.72 -14.14 -22.24
CA PHE A 46 4.53 -14.49 -23.02
C PHE A 46 4.62 -15.94 -23.55
N PRO A 47 3.54 -16.76 -23.47
CA PRO A 47 2.19 -16.44 -22.98
C PRO A 47 1.97 -16.69 -21.48
N ASN A 48 2.99 -17.13 -20.74
CA ASN A 48 2.90 -17.50 -19.32
C ASN A 48 3.25 -16.31 -18.40
N VAL A 49 2.53 -15.21 -18.58
CA VAL A 49 2.70 -14.01 -17.75
C VAL A 49 1.87 -14.16 -16.48
N PHE A 50 2.47 -13.82 -15.34
CA PHE A 50 1.80 -13.67 -14.05
C PHE A 50 1.81 -12.20 -13.64
N ALA A 51 0.65 -11.65 -13.31
CA ALA A 51 0.51 -10.28 -12.84
C ALA A 51 0.06 -10.29 -11.37
N SER A 52 0.69 -9.46 -10.55
CA SER A 52 0.38 -9.32 -9.13
C SER A 52 0.40 -7.86 -8.69
N TYR A 53 -0.23 -7.60 -7.54
CA TYR A 53 -0.43 -6.25 -7.01
C TYR A 53 -0.05 -6.21 -5.53
N LEU A 54 1.10 -5.63 -5.18
CA LEU A 54 1.50 -5.48 -3.78
C LEU A 54 0.92 -4.19 -3.18
N ILE A 55 0.07 -4.31 -2.16
CA ILE A 55 -0.39 -3.14 -1.42
C ILE A 55 0.72 -2.68 -0.46
N SER A 56 0.96 -1.37 -0.41
CA SER A 56 1.98 -0.80 0.46
C SER A 56 1.48 0.49 1.10
N ASN A 57 1.34 0.45 2.43
CA ASN A 57 0.97 1.56 3.30
C ASN A 57 2.03 1.74 4.40
N CYS A 58 1.80 2.66 5.33
CA CYS A 58 2.60 2.69 6.56
C CYS A 58 2.40 1.37 7.32
N TYR A 59 3.48 0.64 7.60
CA TYR A 59 3.41 -0.65 8.28
C TYR A 59 3.19 -0.52 9.80
N HIS A 60 3.23 0.70 10.35
CA HIS A 60 3.15 0.94 11.79
C HIS A 60 4.09 0.02 12.57
N CYS A 61 5.36 -0.01 12.13
CA CYS A 61 6.40 -0.86 12.69
C CYS A 61 6.50 -0.67 14.22
N GLU A 62 6.75 -1.76 14.93
CA GLU A 62 7.03 -1.73 16.37
C GLU A 62 8.28 -0.88 16.69
N GLU A 63 9.31 -0.99 15.84
CA GLU A 63 10.52 -0.15 15.86
C GLU A 63 10.58 0.71 14.59
N PRO A 64 9.92 1.88 14.55
CA PRO A 64 9.79 2.68 13.35
C PRO A 64 11.07 3.49 13.06
N VAL A 65 11.89 3.00 12.12
CA VAL A 65 13.12 3.68 11.67
C VAL A 65 12.88 5.12 11.19
N CYS A 66 11.71 5.40 10.62
CA CYS A 66 11.32 6.75 10.20
C CYS A 66 11.19 7.72 11.38
N SER A 67 10.83 7.23 12.57
CA SER A 67 10.75 8.06 13.78
C SER A 67 12.13 8.46 14.29
N PHE A 68 13.12 7.58 14.19
CA PHE A 68 14.47 7.83 14.73
C PHE A 68 15.25 8.87 13.93
N ILE A 69 14.91 9.05 12.64
CA ILE A 69 15.58 10.00 11.76
C ILE A 69 14.81 11.32 11.58
N CYS A 70 13.62 11.44 12.17
CA CYS A 70 12.84 12.67 12.06
C CYS A 70 13.59 13.82 12.78
N PRO A 71 13.93 14.93 12.09
CA PRO A 71 14.75 15.99 12.66
C PRO A 71 14.04 16.79 13.76
N ASN A 72 12.71 16.70 13.86
CA ASN A 72 11.88 17.21 14.95
C ASN A 72 10.67 16.30 15.14
#